data_AF-A0A549YJF0-F1
#
_entry.id   AF-A0A549YJF0-F1
#
_cell.length_a   1.000
_cell.length_b   1.000
_cell.length_c   1.000
_cell.angle_alpha   90.00
_cell.angle_beta   90.00
_cell.angle_gamma   90.00
#
_symmetry.space_group_name_H-M   'P 1'
#
loop_
_entity.id
_entity.type
_entity.pdbx_description
1 polymer ?
#
loop_
_entity_poly.entity_id
_entity_poly.type
_entity_poly.pdbx_seq_one_letter_code
_entity_poly.pdbx_strand_id
1 'polypeptide(L)'
;MKNDCKFLIAILTVVLVILAACGDSSDESSAALDGPSHANQNTNADSSNVDSKANDSIDNTNTGNLKEEYLKKLNDAKKEMKASRKEVEGKTTYAMKKIEGDRYDVWDGLLNEIYGVLKKQLSAEEMDQLRKEQRKWLDDRDDTAKEASLKYKGGTMEQLEYVMVRNNLTKERCFELVEDYLK
;
A
#
# COMPACT_ATOMS: atom_id res chain seq x y z
N MET A 1 33.86 0.69 -2.61
CA MET A 1 33.68 -0.41 -1.65
C MET A 1 32.23 -0.84 -1.74
N LYS A 2 31.98 -2.07 -2.20
CA LYS A 2 30.63 -2.65 -2.30
C LYS A 2 30.25 -3.12 -0.91
N ASN A 3 29.14 -2.61 -0.39
CA ASN A 3 28.58 -3.07 0.87
C ASN A 3 27.27 -3.77 0.55
N ASP A 4 27.37 -5.08 0.34
CA ASP A 4 26.24 -5.99 0.15
C ASP A 4 25.56 -6.20 1.51
N CYS A 5 24.38 -5.60 1.72
CA CYS A 5 23.57 -5.85 2.90
C CYS A 5 22.71 -7.10 2.69
N LYS A 6 23.24 -8.25 3.12
CA LYS A 6 22.52 -9.53 3.12
C LYS A 6 21.53 -9.54 4.29
N PHE A 7 20.25 -9.34 4.01
CA PHE A 7 19.18 -9.59 4.97
C PHE A 7 18.86 -11.08 5.04
N LEU A 8 19.35 -11.76 6.08
CA LEU A 8 18.90 -13.09 6.48
C LEU A 8 17.78 -12.94 7.51
N ILE A 9 16.53 -12.95 7.04
CA ILE A 9 15.37 -13.14 7.91
C ILE A 9 15.13 -14.64 8.02
N ALA A 10 15.49 -15.21 9.16
CA ALA A 10 15.20 -16.59 9.51
C ALA A 10 13.68 -16.75 9.72
N ILE A 11 13.00 -17.33 8.73
CA ILE A 11 11.59 -17.72 8.82
C ILE A 11 11.52 -19.01 9.65
N LEU A 12 11.03 -18.90 10.88
CA LEU A 12 10.70 -20.06 11.71
C LEU A 12 9.41 -20.67 11.16
N THR A 13 9.53 -21.65 10.27
CA THR A 13 8.39 -22.39 9.72
C THR A 13 7.81 -23.33 10.77
N VAL A 14 6.71 -22.93 11.40
CA VAL A 14 5.85 -23.86 12.14
C VAL A 14 4.97 -24.57 11.10
N VAL A 15 5.32 -25.82 10.80
CA VAL A 15 4.52 -26.72 9.96
C VAL A 15 3.30 -27.16 10.76
N LEU A 16 2.11 -26.70 10.36
CA LEU A 16 0.84 -27.13 10.93
C LEU A 16 0.14 -28.03 9.90
N VAL A 17 0.11 -29.33 10.22
CA VAL A 17 -0.56 -30.36 9.44
C VAL A 17 -2.08 -30.18 9.60
N ILE A 18 -2.78 -29.83 8.52
CA ILE A 18 -4.25 -29.79 8.52
C ILE A 18 -4.76 -31.10 7.92
N LEU A 19 -5.44 -31.89 8.74
CA LEU A 19 -6.23 -33.03 8.31
C LEU A 19 -7.46 -32.56 7.53
N ALA A 20 -7.66 -33.15 6.36
CA ALA A 20 -8.81 -32.92 5.50
C ALA A 20 -10.12 -33.33 6.17
N ALA A 21 -11.12 -32.46 6.10
CA ALA A 21 -12.52 -32.83 6.24
C ALA A 21 -13.26 -32.34 4.99
N CYS A 22 -13.54 -33.27 4.09
CA CYS A 22 -14.48 -33.09 3.01
C CYS A 22 -15.89 -33.00 3.61
N GLY A 23 -16.59 -31.90 3.32
CA GLY A 23 -18.03 -31.76 3.51
C GLY A 23 -18.65 -31.39 2.18
N ASP A 24 -19.24 -32.39 1.53
CA ASP A 24 -20.01 -32.32 0.29
C ASP A 24 -21.42 -31.79 0.56
N SER A 25 -21.86 -30.81 -0.22
CA SER A 25 -23.26 -30.74 -0.66
C SER A 25 -23.37 -29.83 -1.89
N SER A 26 -23.59 -30.49 -3.02
CA SER A 26 -24.19 -30.01 -4.27
C SER A 26 -25.62 -29.44 -3.98
N ASP A 27 -26.27 -28.53 -4.71
CA ASP A 27 -26.32 -28.26 -6.14
C ASP A 27 -26.88 -26.85 -6.45
N GLU A 28 -26.49 -26.35 -7.63
CA GLU A 28 -27.29 -25.68 -8.67
C GLU A 28 -28.15 -24.43 -8.37
N SER A 29 -27.76 -23.30 -8.98
CA SER A 29 -28.71 -22.44 -9.71
C SER A 29 -28.01 -21.74 -10.88
N SER A 30 -28.28 -22.26 -12.07
CA SER A 30 -27.94 -21.68 -13.37
C SER A 30 -28.82 -20.49 -13.72
N ALA A 31 -28.22 -19.39 -14.19
CA ALA A 31 -28.84 -18.48 -15.14
C ALA A 31 -27.76 -17.77 -15.96
N ALA A 32 -27.59 -18.21 -17.21
CA ALA A 32 -26.81 -17.55 -18.25
C ALA A 32 -27.77 -17.14 -19.37
N LEU A 33 -27.67 -15.89 -19.83
CA LEU A 33 -28.05 -15.34 -21.15
C LEU A 33 -27.54 -13.89 -21.15
N ASP A 34 -27.05 -13.23 -22.20
CA ASP A 34 -26.37 -13.53 -23.46
C ASP A 34 -25.85 -12.15 -23.96
N GLY A 35 -24.84 -12.13 -24.85
CA GLY A 35 -24.21 -10.89 -25.40
C GLY A 35 -25.13 -10.03 -26.31
N PRO A 36 -24.61 -9.02 -27.06
CA PRO A 36 -23.45 -9.18 -27.94
C PRO A 36 -22.49 -7.97 -28.10
N SER A 37 -21.36 -8.33 -28.71
CA SER A 37 -20.33 -7.53 -29.38
C SER A 37 -20.83 -6.49 -30.38
N HIS A 38 -20.11 -5.36 -30.45
CA HIS A 38 -19.95 -4.59 -31.68
C HIS A 38 -18.47 -4.53 -32.07
N ALA A 39 -18.19 -5.04 -33.28
CA ALA A 39 -16.95 -4.91 -34.01
C ALA A 39 -17.07 -3.79 -35.08
N ASN A 40 -15.93 -3.52 -35.73
CA ASN A 40 -15.65 -2.70 -36.93
C ASN A 40 -15.39 -1.20 -36.70
N GLN A 41 -14.39 -0.56 -37.34
CA GLN A 41 -13.63 -0.91 -38.55
C GLN A 41 -12.37 -0.03 -38.70
N ASN A 42 -11.29 -0.61 -39.29
CA ASN A 42 -10.41 -0.09 -40.38
C ASN A 42 -9.84 1.36 -40.37
N THR A 43 -8.70 1.73 -40.97
CA THR A 43 -7.50 1.12 -41.60
C THR A 43 -6.55 2.27 -41.98
N ASN A 44 -5.24 2.01 -41.88
CA ASN A 44 -4.13 2.38 -42.79
C ASN A 44 -3.61 3.82 -43.03
N ALA A 45 -2.26 3.86 -43.03
CA ALA A 45 -1.34 4.66 -43.87
C ALA A 45 -1.21 6.16 -43.52
N ASP A 46 -0.05 6.83 -43.54
CA ASP A 46 1.33 6.55 -43.95
C ASP A 46 2.21 7.74 -43.48
N SER A 47 3.51 7.49 -43.33
CA SER A 47 4.66 8.41 -43.41
C SER A 47 4.81 9.60 -42.42
N SER A 48 5.86 9.56 -41.59
CA SER A 48 7.17 10.17 -41.91
C SER A 48 8.01 10.47 -40.66
N ASN A 49 9.30 10.13 -40.76
CA ASN A 49 10.39 10.46 -39.85
C ASN A 49 10.39 11.92 -39.38
N VAL A 50 10.67 12.16 -38.09
CA VAL A 50 11.67 13.16 -37.67
C VAL A 50 12.33 12.70 -36.37
N ASP A 51 13.63 12.41 -36.48
CA ASP A 51 14.61 12.39 -35.39
C ASP A 51 14.47 13.66 -34.53
N SER A 52 14.28 13.49 -33.23
CA SER A 52 14.62 14.54 -32.27
C SER A 52 15.11 13.90 -30.98
N LYS A 53 16.43 13.71 -30.99
CA LYS A 53 17.29 13.56 -29.84
C LYS A 53 17.09 14.76 -28.90
N ALA A 54 16.11 14.67 -28.02
CA ALA A 54 16.05 15.50 -26.82
C ALA A 54 16.87 14.77 -25.74
N ASN A 55 18.09 15.27 -25.57
CA ASN A 55 18.94 14.99 -24.43
C ASN A 55 18.21 15.44 -23.17
N ASP A 56 17.48 14.53 -22.53
CA ASP A 56 16.86 14.79 -21.24
C ASP A 56 17.99 14.79 -20.20
N SER A 57 18.51 15.99 -19.98
CA SER A 57 19.44 16.30 -18.92
C SER A 57 18.72 16.02 -17.62
N ILE A 58 18.92 14.82 -17.07
CA ILE A 58 18.53 14.46 -15.71
C ILE A 58 19.22 15.46 -14.79
N ASP A 59 18.44 16.47 -14.40
CA ASP A 59 18.77 17.47 -13.41
C ASP A 59 18.82 16.78 -12.04
N ASN A 60 19.98 16.20 -11.72
CA ASN A 60 20.30 15.54 -10.45
C ASN A 60 20.31 16.51 -9.24
N THR A 61 19.82 17.74 -9.40
CA THR A 61 19.81 18.78 -8.36
C THR A 61 18.47 18.88 -7.61
N ASN A 62 17.40 18.23 -8.10
CA ASN A 62 16.04 18.35 -7.55
C ASN A 62 15.57 17.15 -6.71
N THR A 63 16.26 16.01 -6.81
CA THR A 63 15.87 14.73 -6.21
C THR A 63 16.08 14.73 -4.67
N GLY A 64 17.24 15.21 -4.20
CA GLY A 64 17.51 15.35 -2.76
C GLY A 64 16.53 16.29 -2.04
N ASN A 65 16.03 17.32 -2.71
CA ASN A 65 15.03 18.23 -2.16
C ASN A 65 13.66 17.53 -1.98
N LEU A 66 13.24 16.72 -2.95
CA LEU A 66 11.94 16.05 -2.92
C LEU A 66 11.84 15.05 -1.77
N LYS A 67 12.91 14.27 -1.50
CA LYS A 67 12.95 13.35 -0.37
C LYS A 67 12.79 14.07 0.96
N GLU A 68 13.52 15.16 1.15
CA GLU A 68 13.39 15.99 2.35
C GLU A 68 11.99 16.60 2.50
N GLU A 69 11.38 17.04 1.38
CA GLU A 69 10.01 17.56 1.35
C GLU A 69 8.99 16.50 1.82
N TYR A 70 9.06 15.28 1.27
CA TYR A 70 8.16 14.19 1.67
C TYR A 70 8.41 13.76 3.11
N LEU A 71 9.67 13.64 3.56
CA LEU A 71 9.96 13.33 4.97
C LEU A 71 9.40 14.40 5.91
N LYS A 72 9.50 15.68 5.54
CA LYS A 72 8.89 16.77 6.29
C LYS A 72 7.36 16.62 6.32
N LYS A 73 6.72 16.39 5.17
CA LYS A 73 5.27 16.17 5.05
C LYS A 73 4.79 15.01 5.92
N LEU A 74 5.49 13.88 5.90
CA LEU A 74 5.19 12.71 6.72
C LEU A 74 5.35 12.99 8.22
N ASN A 75 6.37 13.74 8.61
CA ASN A 75 6.57 14.13 10.02
C ASN A 75 5.52 15.13 10.51
N ASP A 76 5.10 16.08 9.68
CA ASP A 76 4.02 17.01 9.99
C ASP A 76 2.69 16.26 10.18
N ALA A 77 2.34 15.37 9.24
CA ALA A 77 1.18 14.49 9.38
C ALA A 77 1.28 13.64 10.66
N LYS A 78 2.44 13.00 10.93
CA LYS A 78 2.65 12.21 12.16
C LYS A 78 2.40 13.02 13.43
N LYS A 79 2.80 14.28 13.45
CA LYS A 79 2.58 15.20 14.58
C LYS A 79 1.10 15.54 14.73
N GLU A 80 0.41 15.89 13.64
CA GLU A 80 -1.02 16.20 13.63
C GLU A 80 -1.86 15.01 14.09
N MET A 81 -1.61 13.83 13.52
CA MET A 81 -2.33 12.59 13.86
C MET A 81 -2.10 12.16 15.33
N LYS A 82 -0.92 12.47 15.89
CA LYS A 82 -0.64 12.27 17.32
C LYS A 82 -1.43 13.25 18.19
N ALA A 83 -1.53 14.52 17.78
CA ALA A 83 -2.31 15.52 18.49
C ALA A 83 -3.80 15.17 18.48
N SER A 84 -4.36 14.77 17.35
CA SER A 84 -5.77 14.41 17.22
C SER A 84 -6.15 13.16 18.03
N ARG A 85 -5.27 12.15 18.12
CA ARG A 85 -5.47 11.01 19.02
C ARG A 85 -5.57 11.44 20.48
N LYS A 86 -4.75 12.42 20.90
CA LYS A 86 -4.75 12.94 22.28
C LYS A 86 -6.07 13.65 22.63
N GLU A 87 -6.69 14.34 21.67
CA GLU A 87 -7.96 15.05 21.89
C GLU A 87 -9.13 14.11 22.21
N VAL A 88 -9.07 12.87 21.71
CA VAL A 88 -10.09 11.85 21.97
C VAL A 88 -9.73 10.89 23.11
N GLU A 89 -8.62 11.11 23.81
CA GLU A 89 -8.28 10.32 25.00
C GLU A 89 -9.37 10.45 26.07
N GLY A 90 -9.81 9.32 26.62
CA GLY A 90 -10.90 9.27 27.60
C GLY A 90 -12.30 9.57 27.03
N LYS A 91 -12.44 9.74 25.70
CA LYS A 91 -13.75 9.85 25.03
C LYS A 91 -14.33 8.47 24.72
N THR A 92 -15.49 8.44 24.09
CA THR A 92 -16.17 7.19 23.70
C THR A 92 -15.37 6.44 22.63
N THR A 93 -15.53 5.11 22.57
CA THR A 93 -14.95 4.29 21.50
C THR A 93 -15.41 4.74 20.11
N TYR A 94 -16.60 5.33 20.00
CA TYR A 94 -17.09 5.93 18.75
C TYR A 94 -16.23 7.11 18.30
N ALA A 95 -15.92 8.05 19.21
CA ALA A 95 -15.06 9.18 18.89
C ALA A 95 -13.64 8.73 18.49
N MET A 96 -13.12 7.71 19.17
CA MET A 96 -11.84 7.08 18.82
C MET A 96 -11.86 6.43 17.44
N LYS A 97 -12.91 5.67 17.12
CA LYS A 97 -13.06 5.05 15.79
C LYS A 97 -13.13 6.08 14.69
N LYS A 98 -13.85 7.19 14.90
CA LYS A 98 -13.92 8.27 13.93
C LYS A 98 -12.53 8.83 13.65
N ILE A 99 -11.76 9.19 14.69
CA ILE A 99 -10.45 9.78 14.46
C ILE A 99 -9.48 8.78 13.83
N GLU A 100 -9.54 7.49 14.19
CA GLU A 100 -8.69 6.49 13.54
C GLU A 100 -9.10 6.26 12.08
N GLY A 101 -10.38 6.38 11.73
CA GLY A 101 -10.82 6.39 10.33
C GLY A 101 -10.25 7.59 9.56
N ASP A 102 -10.45 8.81 10.06
CA ASP A 102 -9.93 10.04 9.44
C ASP A 102 -8.40 9.96 9.24
N ARG A 103 -7.70 9.37 10.21
CA ARG A 103 -6.25 9.13 10.14
C ARG A 103 -5.86 8.11 9.08
N TYR A 104 -6.65 7.06 8.88
CA TYR A 104 -6.40 6.06 7.84
C TYR A 104 -6.39 6.74 6.47
N ASP A 105 -7.39 7.57 6.20
CA ASP A 105 -7.53 8.26 4.91
C ASP A 105 -6.32 9.16 4.60
N VAL A 106 -5.79 9.85 5.63
CA VAL A 106 -4.56 10.65 5.50
C VAL A 106 -3.36 9.77 5.13
N TRP A 107 -3.12 8.68 5.85
CA TRP A 107 -1.97 7.81 5.59
C TRP A 107 -2.08 7.05 4.26
N ASP A 108 -3.28 6.57 3.91
CA ASP A 108 -3.53 5.90 2.64
C ASP A 108 -3.37 6.87 1.45
N GLY A 109 -3.84 8.11 1.60
CA GLY A 109 -3.61 9.18 0.64
C GLY A 109 -2.13 9.48 0.42
N LEU A 110 -1.36 9.63 1.51
CA LEU A 110 0.09 9.84 1.45
C LEU A 110 0.81 8.64 0.81
N LEU A 111 0.44 7.41 1.16
CA LEU A 111 0.99 6.19 0.58
C LEU A 111 0.80 6.17 -0.94
N ASN A 112 -0.42 6.46 -1.40
CA ASN A 112 -0.75 6.46 -2.83
C ASN A 112 -0.07 7.61 -3.59
N GLU A 113 0.07 8.77 -2.95
CA GLU A 113 0.82 9.91 -3.49
C GLU A 113 2.30 9.54 -3.71
N ILE A 114 2.97 9.01 -2.67
CA ILE A 114 4.37 8.58 -2.72
C ILE A 114 4.55 7.48 -3.77
N TYR A 115 3.69 6.46 -3.79
CA TYR A 115 3.72 5.41 -4.81
C TYR A 115 3.53 5.99 -6.23
N GLY A 116 2.73 7.05 -6.35
CA GLY A 116 2.55 7.85 -7.57
C GLY A 116 3.83 8.52 -8.07
N VAL A 117 4.63 9.07 -7.15
CA VAL A 117 5.94 9.66 -7.46
C VAL A 117 6.95 8.59 -7.85
N LEU A 118 7.01 7.48 -7.09
CA LEU A 118 7.94 6.38 -7.36
C LEU A 118 7.74 5.79 -8.75
N LYS A 119 6.49 5.66 -9.21
CA LYS A 119 6.16 5.26 -10.60
C LYS A 119 6.85 6.09 -11.68
N LYS A 120 7.21 7.34 -11.40
CA LYS A 120 7.87 8.26 -12.34
C LYS A 120 9.40 8.24 -12.23
N GLN A 121 9.94 7.86 -11.07
CA GLN A 121 11.38 7.94 -10.77
C GLN A 121 12.12 6.60 -10.89
N LEU A 122 11.45 5.51 -10.57
CA LEU A 122 12.03 4.17 -10.58
C LEU A 122 12.03 3.59 -12.00
N SER A 123 13.01 2.74 -12.31
CA SER A 123 13.02 1.98 -13.57
C SER A 123 11.81 1.04 -13.64
N ALA A 124 11.52 0.48 -14.83
CA ALA A 124 10.45 -0.48 -14.98
C ALA A 124 10.66 -1.73 -14.10
N GLU A 125 11.89 -2.20 -13.99
CA GLU A 125 12.29 -3.33 -13.16
C GLU A 125 12.16 -3.01 -11.66
N GLU A 126 12.67 -1.85 -11.22
CA GLU A 126 12.55 -1.37 -9.85
C GLU A 126 11.07 -1.24 -9.45
N MET A 127 10.24 -0.65 -10.32
CA MET A 127 8.79 -0.52 -10.08
C MET A 127 8.05 -1.85 -10.07
N ASP A 128 8.44 -2.82 -10.92
CA ASP A 128 7.80 -4.14 -10.91
C ASP A 128 8.11 -4.90 -9.61
N GLN A 129 9.35 -4.79 -9.14
CA GLN A 129 9.74 -5.34 -7.85
C GLN A 129 8.97 -4.67 -6.70
N LEU A 130 8.94 -3.34 -6.66
CA LEU A 130 8.19 -2.58 -5.66
C LEU A 130 6.69 -2.93 -5.69
N ARG A 131 6.10 -3.17 -6.86
CA ARG A 131 4.68 -3.58 -6.98
C ARG A 131 4.41 -4.96 -6.36
N LYS A 132 5.37 -5.89 -6.45
CA LYS A 132 5.24 -7.21 -5.81
C LYS A 132 5.34 -7.08 -4.30
N GLU A 133 6.28 -6.28 -3.83
CA GLU A 133 6.45 -5.97 -2.40
C GLU A 133 5.23 -5.27 -1.84
N GLN A 134 4.68 -4.28 -2.53
CA GLN A 134 3.51 -3.53 -2.07
C GLN A 134 2.27 -4.42 -1.96
N ARG A 135 2.08 -5.38 -2.88
CA ARG A 135 0.98 -6.35 -2.80
C ARG A 135 1.14 -7.28 -1.61
N LYS A 136 2.33 -7.87 -1.44
CA LYS A 136 2.62 -8.71 -0.28
C LYS A 136 2.43 -7.94 1.03
N TRP A 137 2.91 -6.71 1.08
CA TRP A 137 2.76 -5.84 2.25
C TRP A 137 1.28 -5.55 2.57
N LEU A 138 0.40 -5.39 1.58
CA LEU A 138 -1.02 -5.20 1.82
C LEU A 138 -1.64 -6.41 2.53
N ASP A 139 -1.31 -7.61 2.08
CA ASP A 139 -1.75 -8.86 2.70
C ASP A 139 -1.21 -8.97 4.14
N ASP A 140 0.11 -8.80 4.31
CA ASP A 140 0.78 -8.86 5.62
C ASP A 140 0.21 -7.81 6.59
N ARG A 141 -0.11 -6.60 6.11
CA ARG A 141 -0.70 -5.51 6.89
C ARG A 141 -2.10 -5.88 7.39
N ASP A 142 -2.95 -6.33 6.49
CA ASP A 142 -4.36 -6.58 6.80
C ASP A 142 -4.49 -7.84 7.68
N ASP A 143 -3.65 -8.86 7.48
CA ASP A 143 -3.53 -10.02 8.38
C ASP A 143 -3.01 -9.61 9.76
N THR A 144 -1.95 -8.80 9.83
CA THR A 144 -1.41 -8.31 11.11
C THR A 144 -2.45 -7.50 11.89
N ALA A 145 -3.18 -6.61 11.21
CA ALA A 145 -4.25 -5.83 11.83
C ALA A 145 -5.39 -6.74 12.31
N LYS A 146 -5.74 -7.78 11.53
CA LYS A 146 -6.78 -8.73 11.92
C LYS A 146 -6.35 -9.51 13.15
N GLU A 147 -5.17 -10.11 13.16
CA GLU A 147 -4.66 -10.88 14.29
C GLU A 147 -4.58 -10.05 15.58
N ALA A 148 -4.07 -8.82 15.50
CA ALA A 148 -4.03 -7.92 16.65
C ALA A 148 -5.43 -7.63 17.22
N SER A 149 -6.43 -7.45 16.33
CA SER A 149 -7.81 -7.15 16.74
C SER A 149 -8.49 -8.30 17.50
N LEU A 150 -8.11 -9.55 17.23
CA LEU A 150 -8.75 -10.74 17.82
C LEU A 150 -8.62 -10.81 19.34
N LYS A 151 -7.65 -10.09 19.93
CA LYS A 151 -7.55 -9.90 21.39
C LYS A 151 -8.85 -9.35 22.00
N TYR A 152 -9.61 -8.57 21.23
CA TYR A 152 -10.83 -7.90 21.67
C TYR A 152 -12.09 -8.47 21.00
N LYS A 153 -12.02 -9.69 20.48
CA LYS A 153 -13.06 -10.34 19.66
C LYS A 153 -14.46 -10.16 20.26
N GLY A 154 -15.39 -9.67 19.44
CA GLY A 154 -16.80 -9.47 19.82
C GLY A 154 -17.07 -8.18 20.60
N GLY A 155 -16.04 -7.39 20.92
CA GLY A 155 -16.17 -6.08 21.55
C GLY A 155 -16.04 -4.92 20.56
N THR A 156 -16.45 -3.73 20.99
CA THR A 156 -16.27 -2.50 20.19
C THR A 156 -14.80 -2.16 19.95
N MET A 157 -13.90 -2.66 20.81
CA MET A 157 -12.45 -2.49 20.73
C MET A 157 -11.81 -3.33 19.60
N GLU A 158 -12.43 -4.41 19.11
CA GLU A 158 -11.89 -5.22 18.01
C GLU A 158 -11.66 -4.34 16.77
N GLN A 159 -12.72 -3.68 16.29
CA GLN A 159 -12.59 -2.81 15.11
C GLN A 159 -11.67 -1.60 15.37
N LEU A 160 -11.63 -1.08 16.60
CA LEU A 160 -10.74 0.04 16.90
C LEU A 160 -9.26 -0.39 16.80
N GLU A 161 -8.92 -1.54 17.40
CA GLU A 161 -7.57 -2.10 17.33
C GLU A 161 -7.15 -2.40 15.89
N TYR A 162 -8.05 -3.01 15.10
CA TYR A 162 -7.81 -3.27 13.68
C TYR A 162 -7.37 -2.00 12.93
N VAL A 163 -8.16 -0.91 13.05
CA VAL A 163 -7.87 0.35 12.36
C VAL A 163 -6.59 0.99 12.91
N MET A 164 -6.36 0.96 14.23
CA MET A 164 -5.15 1.51 14.83
C MET A 164 -3.87 0.83 14.33
N VAL A 165 -3.86 -0.49 14.24
CA VAL A 165 -2.70 -1.26 13.74
C VAL A 165 -2.51 -1.00 12.26
N ARG A 166 -3.57 -1.06 11.46
CA ARG A 166 -3.53 -0.77 10.02
C ARG A 166 -2.98 0.64 9.73
N ASN A 167 -3.39 1.64 10.51
CA ASN A 167 -2.87 3.01 10.44
C ASN A 167 -1.37 3.09 10.70
N ASN A 168 -0.91 2.43 11.78
CA ASN A 168 0.50 2.48 12.17
C ASN A 168 1.39 1.85 11.10
N LEU A 169 0.98 0.71 10.57
CA LEU A 169 1.71 0.00 9.50
C LEU A 169 1.70 0.80 8.19
N THR A 170 0.58 1.44 7.85
CA THR A 170 0.48 2.31 6.65
C THR A 170 1.40 3.53 6.79
N LYS A 171 1.41 4.16 7.96
CA LYS A 171 2.36 5.24 8.29
C LYS A 171 3.81 4.77 8.13
N GLU A 172 4.17 3.64 8.73
CA GLU A 172 5.54 3.08 8.61
C GLU A 172 5.94 2.82 7.17
N ARG A 173 5.04 2.24 6.36
CA ARG A 173 5.29 2.03 4.94
C ARG A 173 5.49 3.33 4.17
N CYS A 174 4.78 4.41 4.51
CA CYS A 174 5.03 5.71 3.90
C CYS A 174 6.47 6.19 4.13
N PHE A 175 7.00 6.04 5.36
CA PHE A 175 8.38 6.40 5.66
C PHE A 175 9.36 5.50 4.89
N GLU A 176 9.15 4.18 4.91
CA GLU A 176 9.99 3.22 4.17
C GLU A 176 10.06 3.55 2.68
N LEU A 177 8.91 3.81 2.03
CA LEU A 177 8.88 4.18 0.62
C LEU A 177 9.69 5.46 0.31
N VAL A 178 9.65 6.44 1.20
CA VAL A 178 10.41 7.69 1.01
C VAL A 178 11.89 7.48 1.29
N GLU A 179 12.24 6.75 2.35
CA GLU A 179 13.61 6.53 2.78
C GLU A 179 14.38 5.61 1.83
N ASP A 180 13.75 4.56 1.32
CA ASP A 180 14.44 3.52 0.56
C ASP A 180 14.32 3.70 -0.96
N TYR A 181 13.25 4.32 -1.45
CA TYR A 181 12.94 4.34 -2.88
C TYR A 181 12.93 5.73 -3.51
N LEU A 182 12.65 6.80 -2.76
CA LEU A 182 12.64 8.15 -3.34
C LEU A 182 14.08 8.59 -3.63
N LYS A 183 14.32 8.98 -4.89
CA LYS A 183 15.63 9.42 -5.36
C LYS A 183 15.87 10.88 -5.00
#